data_AF-A0A151QL58-F1
#
_entry.id   AF-A0A151QL58-F1
#
_cell.length_a   1.000
_cell.length_b   1.000
_cell.length_c   1.000
_cell.angle_alpha   90.00
_cell.angle_beta   90.00
_cell.angle_gamma   90.00
#
_symmetry.space_group_name_H-M   'P 1'
#
loop_
_entity.id
_entity.type
_entity.pdbx_description
1 polymer ?
#
loop_
_entity_poly.entity_id
_entity_poly.type
_entity_poly.pdbx_seq_one_letter_code
_entity_poly.pdbx_strand_id
1 'polypeptide(L)' 'TPQSTTQETPYRLTYGIDAIIPVEVGETSHRRQVFNSEQNAQEIAVDLDLVDKLRDEAHIHEEAYKLRAS' A
#
# COMPACT_ATOMS: atom_id res chain seq x y z
N THR A 1 31.65 -39.52 7.70
CA THR A 1 30.80 -38.96 6.63
C THR A 1 29.35 -39.02 7.10
N PRO A 2 28.42 -38.15 6.66
CA PRO A 2 28.40 -36.68 6.58
C PRO A 2 27.08 -36.05 7.14
N GLN A 3 27.04 -34.71 7.29
CA GLN A 3 25.92 -33.72 7.19
C GLN A 3 24.57 -33.96 7.95
N SER A 4 23.91 -32.98 8.59
CA SER A 4 23.46 -31.72 7.99
C SER A 4 22.90 -30.70 9.01
N THR A 5 23.24 -29.43 8.80
CA THR A 5 22.48 -28.19 9.10
C THR A 5 21.02 -28.33 8.60
N THR A 6 19.96 -27.78 9.20
CA THR A 6 19.62 -26.37 9.47
C THR A 6 18.29 -26.35 10.23
N GLN A 7 18.04 -25.33 11.08
CA GLN A 7 16.78 -24.54 11.11
C GLN A 7 16.64 -23.84 12.48
N GLU A 8 17.30 -22.69 12.58
CA GLU A 8 16.95 -21.64 13.52
C GLU A 8 15.43 -21.41 13.59
N THR A 9 14.96 -21.06 14.78
CA THR A 9 13.63 -20.46 15.00
C THR A 9 13.71 -19.51 16.20
N PRO A 10 12.88 -18.46 16.26
CA PRO A 10 13.27 -17.16 15.75
C PRO A 10 13.12 -16.05 16.81
N TYR A 11 13.88 -14.96 16.66
CA TYR A 11 13.81 -13.71 17.42
C TYR A 11 14.18 -13.79 18.90
N ARG A 12 15.49 -13.68 19.18
CA ARG A 12 16.00 -13.30 20.49
C ARG A 12 16.51 -11.86 20.42
N LEU A 13 15.62 -10.89 20.66
CA LEU A 13 15.97 -9.47 20.77
C LEU A 13 16.64 -9.21 22.13
N THR A 14 17.95 -9.45 22.22
CA THR A 14 18.76 -8.98 23.36
C THR A 14 19.16 -7.53 23.13
N TYR A 15 18.45 -6.62 23.78
CA TYR A 15 18.87 -5.22 23.89
C TYR A 15 20.16 -5.15 24.72
N GLY A 16 21.30 -5.10 24.03
CA GLY A 16 22.61 -5.01 24.67
C GLY A 16 23.63 -4.54 23.65
N ILE A 17 23.88 -3.22 23.63
CA ILE A 17 24.94 -2.45 22.96
C ILE A 17 25.23 -2.67 21.45
N ASP A 18 24.97 -3.86 20.91
CA ASP A 18 24.94 -4.25 19.50
C ASP A 18 23.49 -4.30 18.98
N ALA A 19 22.64 -3.37 19.43
CA ALA A 19 21.41 -3.11 18.71
C ALA A 19 21.79 -2.49 17.36
N ILE A 20 22.01 -3.34 16.34
CA ILE A 20 22.13 -2.90 14.95
C ILE A 20 20.85 -2.16 14.66
N ILE A 21 20.94 -0.83 14.62
CA ILE A 21 19.86 0.02 14.14
C ILE A 21 19.53 -0.53 12.76
N PRO A 22 18.30 -1.01 12.50
CA PRO A 22 17.96 -1.50 11.18
C PRO A 22 18.27 -0.37 10.22
N VAL A 23 19.15 -0.65 9.25
CA VAL A 23 19.62 0.35 8.28
C VAL A 23 18.44 0.97 7.52
N GLU A 24 17.26 0.36 7.58
CA GLU A 24 15.97 0.93 7.16
C GLU A 24 15.64 2.28 7.80
N VAL A 25 16.21 2.63 8.96
CA VAL A 25 16.09 3.95 9.59
C VAL A 25 17.17 4.93 9.10
N GLY A 26 18.28 4.44 8.53
CA GLY A 26 19.42 5.25 8.07
C GLY A 26 19.49 5.48 6.56
N GLU A 27 19.04 4.53 5.74
CA GLU A 27 19.04 4.61 4.28
C GLU A 27 17.67 5.07 3.78
N THR A 28 17.62 6.19 3.07
CA THR A 28 16.38 6.64 2.43
C THR A 28 16.02 5.64 1.33
N SER A 29 14.94 4.88 1.51
CA SER A 29 14.48 3.97 0.46
C SER A 29 14.25 4.73 -0.84
N HIS A 30 14.45 4.08 -1.99
CA HIS A 30 14.19 4.69 -3.30
C HIS A 30 12.76 5.25 -3.38
N ARG A 31 11.79 4.59 -2.74
CA ARG A 31 10.41 5.08 -2.57
C ARG A 31 10.33 6.42 -1.84
N ARG A 32 11.12 6.63 -0.78
CA ARG A 32 11.20 7.93 -0.08
C ARG A 32 11.90 8.99 -0.94
N GLN A 33 12.94 8.60 -1.67
CA GLN A 33 13.70 9.53 -2.51
C GLN A 33 12.86 10.10 -3.66
N VAL A 34 11.97 9.28 -4.23
CA VAL A 34 11.11 9.64 -5.38
C VAL A 34 9.71 10.09 -4.93
N PHE A 35 9.43 10.12 -3.62
CA PHE A 35 8.11 10.50 -3.12
C PHE A 35 7.78 11.95 -3.45
N ASN A 36 6.72 12.17 -4.24
CA ASN A 36 6.17 13.47 -4.53
C ASN A 36 4.75 13.58 -3.94
N SER A 37 4.64 14.31 -2.83
CA SER A 37 3.36 14.50 -2.13
C SER A 37 2.35 15.32 -2.93
N GLU A 38 2.81 16.29 -3.70
CA GLU A 38 1.93 17.17 -4.48
C GLU A 38 1.30 16.40 -5.63
N GLN A 39 2.13 15.67 -6.39
CA GLN A 39 1.66 14.82 -7.47
C GLN A 39 0.70 13.74 -6.95
N ASN A 40 1.04 13.09 -5.83
CA ASN A 40 0.16 12.09 -5.21
C ASN A 40 -1.19 12.70 -4.77
N ALA A 41 -1.19 13.91 -4.21
CA ALA A 41 -2.44 14.58 -3.85
C ALA A 41 -3.29 14.94 -5.07
N GLN A 42 -2.67 15.38 -6.17
CA GLN A 42 -3.35 15.66 -7.43
C GLN A 42 -3.95 14.38 -8.04
N GLU A 43 -3.19 13.28 -8.06
CA GLU A 43 -3.64 12.00 -8.59
C GLU A 43 -4.82 11.43 -7.78
N ILE A 44 -4.74 11.48 -6.45
CA ILE A 44 -5.86 11.10 -5.57
C ILE A 44 -7.11 11.94 -5.85
N ALA A 45 -6.96 13.25 -6.06
CA ALA A 45 -8.11 14.11 -6.37
C ALA A 45 -8.77 13.74 -7.70
N VAL A 46 -7.97 13.38 -8.72
CA VAL A 46 -8.47 12.92 -10.02
C VAL A 46 -9.18 11.58 -9.89
N ASP A 47 -8.60 10.63 -9.15
CA ASP A 47 -9.21 9.32 -8.93
C ASP A 47 -10.55 9.41 -8.20
N LEU A 48 -10.66 10.30 -7.21
CA LEU A 48 -11.91 10.53 -6.49
C LEU A 48 -13.00 11.11 -7.40
N ASP A 49 -12.66 12.12 -8.22
CA ASP A 49 -13.58 12.69 -9.22
C ASP A 49 -14.06 11.64 -10.22
N LEU A 50 -13.16 10.75 -10.68
CA LEU A 50 -13.53 9.65 -11.57
C LEU A 50 -14.50 8.67 -10.89
N VAL A 51 -14.22 8.29 -9.65
CA VAL A 51 -15.09 7.39 -8.88
C VAL A 51 -16.49 7.97 -8.72
N ASP A 52 -16.59 9.27 -8.42
CA ASP A 52 -17.88 9.92 -8.24
C ASP A 52 -18.68 9.97 -9.55
N LYS A 53 -18.03 10.28 -10.69
CA LYS A 53 -18.66 10.22 -12.02
C LYS A 53 -19.19 8.82 -12.36
N LEU A 54 -18.40 7.78 -12.07
CA LEU A 54 -18.81 6.40 -12.33
C LEU A 54 -20.00 5.99 -11.45
N ARG A 55 -20.06 6.46 -10.21
CA ARG A 55 -21.21 6.23 -9.32
C ARG A 55 -22.47 6.91 -9.84
N ASP A 56 -22.35 8.16 -10.28
CA ASP A 56 -23.49 8.90 -10.84
C ASP A 56 -24.04 8.22 -12.10
N GLU A 57 -23.16 7.79 -13.00
CA GLU A 57 -23.53 7.03 -14.19
C GLU A 57 -24.23 5.70 -13.82
N ALA A 58 -23.65 4.95 -12.89
CA ALA A 58 -24.25 3.70 -12.41
C ALA A 58 -25.65 3.92 -11.81
N HIS A 59 -25.83 4.99 -11.03
CA HIS A 59 -27.11 5.34 -10.43
C HIS A 59 -28.17 5.70 -11.50
N ILE A 60 -27.79 6.46 -12.53
CA ILE A 60 -28.68 6.76 -13.66
C ILE A 60 -29.13 5.46 -14.37
N HIS A 61 -28.19 4.55 -14.60
CA HIS A 61 -28.50 3.26 -15.22
C HIS A 61 -29.42 2.40 -14.36
N GLU A 62 -29.19 2.37 -13.04
CA GLU A 62 -30.02 1.64 -12.09
C GLU A 62 -31.47 2.15 -12.11
N GLU A 63 -31.66 3.48 -12.01
CA GLU A 63 -32.99 4.09 -12.04
C GLU A 63 -33.69 3.84 -13.39
N ALA A 64 -32.97 3.95 -14.50
CA ALA A 64 -33.52 3.62 -15.82
C ALA A 64 -33.95 2.15 -15.93
N TYR A 65 -33.23 1.23 -15.30
CA TYR A 65 -33.58 -0.19 -15.28
C TYR A 65 -34.83 -0.45 -14.43
N LYS A 66 -34.92 0.14 -13.23
CA LYS A 66 -36.11 0.05 -12.36
C LYS A 66 -37.37 0.56 -13.05
N LEU A 67 -37.28 1.68 -13.76
CA LEU A 67 -38.40 2.26 -14.51
C LEU A 67 -38.87 1.35 -15.65
N ARG A 68 -37.96 0.63 -16.31
CA ARG A 68 -38.30 -0.31 -17.40
C ARG A 68 -38.87 -1.63 -16.89
N ALA A 69 -38.56 -2.01 -15.66
CA ALA A 69 -39.05 -3.23 -15.03
C ALA A 69 -40.42 -3.06 -14.35
N SER A 70 -40.93 -1.82 -14.26
CA SER A 70 -42.28 -1.49 -13.78
C SER A 70 -43.29 -1.43 -14.93
#